data_AF-A0A654BLM2-F1
#
_entry.id   AF-A0A654BLM2-F1
#
_cell.length_a   1.000
_cell.length_b   1.000
_cell.length_c   1.000
_cell.angle_alpha   90.00
_cell.angle_beta   90.00
_cell.angle_gamma   90.00
#
_symmetry.space_group_name_H-M   'P 1'
#
loop_
_entity.id
_entity.type
_entity.pdbx_description
1 polymer ?
#
loop_
_entity_poly.entity_id
_entity_poly.type
_entity_poly.pdbx_seq_one_letter_code
_entity_poly.pdbx_strand_id
1 'polypeptide(L)'
;METNSGVDATPLIVDLDGTLSHGDVFWEDLLSEVGGNPMTSGPIFRQMLRGKAATKHFISERAAFDAGHLPYNAAVIDLIDAARRQGRKVYLATGSHVSRAEAVAAHLGCFDGVFATTIERNLTDVRKAAFLAEMFGHGGFDYVGNSVADIPVWQVARRAYVVAPQGRLTRRLDRQGIVHERLPERALSRIGVWLRAMRVHQYSKNVLVFVPMLAAHRFDPATIVACVTAFVAFCLIASSVYLINDLIDIRADRGHPSKKKRPIPSGLIQPPAAILASLLLIVLGGAVAASASLAFAGVVASYFVMTLAYSTFIKRKMLVDSITLSLLYTARIAGGAVAAQVVLSSWLTIFSLFFFTALALIKRYTELRVRLLQDLADPSNRNYRKEDLTVIGALAAASAVNSVTVFALYVASPVVAANYTRPWVLGAICPLLLYLLGRMLMMAHRGEMDDDPIVFALRDRNWRLAGIVLFAIFVAAI
;
A
#
# COMPACT_ATOMS: atom_id res chain seq x y z
N MET A 1 59.94 14.58 0.72
CA MET A 1 58.76 15.47 0.81
C MET A 1 57.58 14.57 1.15
N GLU A 2 57.50 14.19 2.43
CA GLU A 2 56.47 13.31 2.95
C GLU A 2 55.17 14.10 3.06
N THR A 3 54.15 13.70 2.30
CA THR A 3 52.80 14.24 2.44
C THR A 3 52.22 13.72 3.75
N ASN A 4 52.18 14.61 4.74
CA ASN A 4 51.49 14.45 6.01
C ASN A 4 49.98 14.22 5.75
N SER A 5 49.56 12.97 5.53
CA SER A 5 48.15 12.59 5.52
C SER A 5 47.65 12.56 6.96
N GLY A 6 47.42 13.75 7.52
CA GLY A 6 46.80 13.89 8.82
C GLY A 6 45.49 13.10 8.83
N VAL A 7 45.37 12.16 9.75
CA VAL A 7 44.09 11.50 10.05
C VAL A 7 43.11 12.62 10.37
N ASP A 8 42.11 12.81 9.50
CA ASP A 8 41.06 13.79 9.72
C ASP A 8 40.27 13.33 10.95
N ALA A 9 40.65 13.80 12.14
CA ALA A 9 40.09 13.34 13.41
C ALA A 9 38.66 13.86 13.65
N THR A 10 38.12 14.66 12.72
CA THR A 10 36.83 15.31 12.89
C THR A 10 35.69 14.28 12.85
N PRO A 11 34.91 14.16 13.94
CA PRO A 11 33.82 13.19 14.03
C PRO A 11 32.73 13.43 12.98
N LEU A 12 32.08 12.35 12.56
CA LEU A 12 30.88 12.39 11.72
C LEU A 12 29.65 12.19 12.60
N ILE A 13 28.73 13.14 12.55
CA ILE A 13 27.48 13.10 13.30
C ILE A 13 26.34 12.85 12.31
N VAL A 14 25.51 11.86 12.61
CA VAL A 14 24.43 11.41 11.72
C VAL A 14 23.10 11.54 12.44
N ASP A 15 22.12 12.16 11.79
CA ASP A 15 20.73 12.17 12.25
C ASP A 15 20.00 10.86 11.91
N LEU A 16 18.97 10.51 12.67
CA LEU A 16 18.22 9.26 12.46
C LEU A 16 17.07 9.43 11.47
N ASP A 17 16.09 10.26 11.83
CA ASP A 17 14.77 10.31 11.19
C ASP A 17 14.83 11.03 9.83
N GLY A 18 14.51 10.30 8.76
CA GLY A 18 14.61 10.77 7.38
C GLY A 18 16.04 10.99 6.86
N THR A 19 17.07 10.69 7.66
CA THR A 19 18.50 10.78 7.29
C THR A 19 19.09 9.38 7.20
N LEU A 20 19.41 8.73 8.33
CA LEU A 20 19.90 7.35 8.37
C LEU A 20 18.79 6.34 7.99
N SER A 21 17.56 6.60 8.42
CA SER A 21 16.36 5.86 8.00
C SER A 21 15.50 6.75 7.13
N HIS A 22 14.91 6.24 6.04
CA HIS A 22 13.96 7.01 5.23
C HIS A 22 12.63 7.31 5.96
N GLY A 23 12.34 6.62 7.06
CA GLY A 23 11.12 6.78 7.87
C GLY A 23 11.30 7.71 9.08
N ASP A 24 10.18 7.98 9.74
CA ASP A 24 10.11 8.64 11.06
C ASP A 24 9.68 7.59 12.09
N VAL A 25 10.58 7.27 13.02
CA VAL A 25 10.37 6.22 14.03
C VAL A 25 9.16 6.50 14.92
N PHE A 26 8.83 7.77 15.16
CA PHE A 26 7.68 8.12 15.99
C PHE A 26 6.36 7.70 15.35
N TRP A 27 6.18 7.96 14.05
CA TRP A 27 4.94 7.60 13.35
C TRP A 27 4.77 6.09 13.25
N GLU A 28 5.85 5.35 13.17
CA GLU A 28 5.83 3.89 13.12
C GLU A 28 5.39 3.28 14.44
N ASP A 29 5.94 3.79 15.55
CA ASP A 29 5.52 3.35 16.87
C ASP A 29 4.07 3.73 17.16
N LEU A 30 3.66 4.94 16.76
CA LEU A 30 2.27 5.38 16.89
C LEU A 30 1.31 4.48 16.10
N LEU A 31 1.60 4.23 14.82
CA LEU A 31 0.74 3.40 13.97
C LEU A 31 0.67 1.96 14.45
N SER A 32 1.78 1.41 14.96
CA SER A 32 1.75 0.06 15.49
C SER A 32 1.05 -0.06 16.82
N GLU A 33 1.15 0.94 17.69
CA GLU A 33 0.45 0.94 18.96
C GLU A 33 -1.06 1.00 18.70
N VAL A 34 -1.51 1.91 17.83
CA VAL A 34 -2.92 2.03 17.43
C VAL A 34 -3.41 0.78 16.69
N GLY A 35 -2.60 0.20 15.80
CA GLY A 35 -2.96 -0.98 15.02
C GLY A 35 -2.96 -2.29 15.82
N GLY A 36 -2.09 -2.40 16.83
CA GLY A 36 -1.97 -3.56 17.71
C GLY A 36 -2.94 -3.54 18.88
N ASN A 37 -3.27 -2.36 19.41
CA ASN A 37 -4.20 -2.20 20.52
C ASN A 37 -5.10 -0.97 20.35
N PRO A 38 -6.26 -1.11 19.69
CA PRO A 38 -7.17 0.02 19.43
C PRO A 38 -7.59 0.79 20.69
N MET A 39 -7.59 0.14 21.86
CA MET A 39 -7.96 0.74 23.15
C MET A 39 -6.96 1.79 23.65
N THR A 40 -5.72 1.83 23.12
CA THR A 40 -4.71 2.82 23.50
C THR A 40 -4.85 4.15 22.75
N SER A 41 -5.75 4.24 21.77
CA SER A 41 -6.05 5.48 21.02
C SER A 41 -6.48 6.64 21.92
N GLY A 42 -7.32 6.39 22.94
CA GLY A 42 -7.77 7.41 23.89
C GLY A 42 -6.65 7.96 24.79
N PRO A 43 -5.85 7.09 25.45
CA PRO A 43 -4.63 7.50 26.16
C PRO A 43 -3.63 8.29 25.30
N ILE A 44 -3.38 7.86 24.05
CA ILE A 44 -2.50 8.59 23.12
C ILE A 44 -3.02 10.00 22.88
N PHE A 45 -4.32 10.16 22.61
CA PHE A 45 -4.93 11.47 22.41
C PHE A 45 -4.73 12.40 23.63
N ARG A 46 -4.90 11.87 24.85
CA ARG A 46 -4.63 12.63 26.08
C ARG A 46 -3.17 13.06 26.21
N GLN A 47 -2.22 12.24 25.78
CA GLN A 47 -0.80 12.61 25.82
C GLN A 47 -0.43 13.62 24.73
N MET A 48 -1.09 13.59 23.56
CA MET A 48 -0.91 14.62 22.52
C MET A 48 -1.24 16.02 23.05
N LEU A 49 -2.26 16.14 23.91
CA LEU A 49 -2.61 17.40 24.58
C LEU A 49 -1.51 17.87 25.57
N ARG A 50 -0.69 16.96 26.10
CA ARG A 50 0.45 17.26 27.00
C ARG A 50 1.76 17.57 26.25
N GLY A 51 1.76 17.48 24.93
CA GLY A 51 2.88 17.86 24.07
C GLY A 51 3.63 16.70 23.42
N LYS A 52 4.50 17.04 22.46
CA LYS A 52 5.20 16.07 21.59
C LYS A 52 6.14 15.13 22.35
N ALA A 53 6.89 15.65 23.34
CA ALA A 53 7.84 14.86 24.12
C ALA A 53 7.13 13.79 24.99
N ALA A 54 6.05 14.18 25.68
CA ALA A 54 5.24 13.26 26.49
C ALA A 54 4.60 12.15 25.63
N THR A 55 4.14 12.49 24.44
CA THR A 55 3.57 11.52 23.49
C THR A 55 4.63 10.53 22.99
N LYS A 56 5.82 11.02 22.62
CA LYS A 56 6.96 10.19 22.19
C LYS A 56 7.36 9.20 23.28
N HIS A 57 7.48 9.66 24.52
CA HIS A 57 7.82 8.81 25.66
C HIS A 57 6.78 7.70 25.86
N PHE A 58 5.50 8.09 26.01
CA PHE A 58 4.39 7.17 26.25
C PHE A 58 4.28 6.05 25.20
N ILE A 59 4.51 6.40 23.94
CA ILE A 59 4.47 5.45 22.82
C ILE A 59 5.72 4.55 22.84
N SER A 60 6.91 5.12 23.12
CA SER A 60 8.17 4.36 23.10
C SER A 60 8.26 3.26 24.17
N GLU A 61 7.58 3.43 25.32
CA GLU A 61 7.50 2.43 26.38
C GLU A 61 6.60 1.24 26.04
N ARG A 62 5.65 1.42 25.11
CA ARG A 62 4.60 0.44 24.82
C ARG A 62 4.81 -0.27 23.49
N ALA A 63 5.25 0.47 22.48
CA ALA A 63 5.47 -0.09 21.17
C ALA A 63 6.74 -0.97 21.18
N ALA A 64 6.61 -2.24 20.81
CA ALA A 64 7.76 -3.06 20.45
C ALA A 64 8.51 -2.39 19.30
N PHE A 65 9.85 -2.38 19.30
CA PHE A 65 10.66 -1.74 18.25
C PHE A 65 11.67 -2.73 17.71
N ASP A 66 11.73 -2.82 16.37
CA ASP A 66 12.67 -3.69 15.66
C ASP A 66 13.48 -2.84 14.69
N ALA A 67 14.74 -2.59 15.07
CA ALA A 67 15.68 -1.82 14.27
C ALA A 67 16.02 -2.52 12.95
N GLY A 68 15.98 -3.87 12.89
CA GLY A 68 16.44 -4.62 11.72
C GLY A 68 15.59 -4.45 10.46
N HIS A 69 14.36 -3.97 10.62
CA HIS A 69 13.43 -3.76 9.51
C HIS A 69 13.27 -2.29 9.11
N LEU A 70 14.06 -1.37 9.66
CA LEU A 70 14.02 0.03 9.26
C LEU A 70 14.52 0.20 7.80
N PRO A 71 13.93 1.13 7.04
CA PRO A 71 14.37 1.43 5.67
C PRO A 71 15.63 2.30 5.70
N TYR A 72 16.77 1.69 5.98
CA TYR A 72 18.05 2.38 6.04
C TYR A 72 18.47 2.96 4.67
N ASN A 73 19.06 4.15 4.72
CA ASN A 73 19.60 4.83 3.56
C ASN A 73 21.01 4.33 3.23
N ALA A 74 21.14 3.56 2.15
CA ALA A 74 22.40 2.98 1.73
C ALA A 74 23.52 4.01 1.55
N ALA A 75 23.22 5.20 1.01
CA ALA A 75 24.24 6.24 0.80
C ALA A 75 24.79 6.80 2.12
N VAL A 76 23.97 6.84 3.17
CA VAL A 76 24.41 7.27 4.51
C VAL A 76 25.22 6.17 5.18
N ILE A 77 24.84 4.90 5.00
CA ILE A 77 25.64 3.75 5.47
C ILE A 77 27.02 3.75 4.81
N ASP A 78 27.08 3.94 3.49
CA ASP A 78 28.35 4.00 2.76
C ASP A 78 29.25 5.15 3.27
N LEU A 79 28.65 6.30 3.61
CA LEU A 79 29.36 7.44 4.20
C LEU A 79 29.88 7.12 5.61
N ILE A 80 29.08 6.46 6.45
CA ILE A 80 29.49 6.00 7.78
C ILE A 80 30.67 5.04 7.67
N ASP A 81 30.60 4.05 6.79
CA ASP A 81 31.65 3.08 6.60
C ASP A 81 32.94 3.72 6.06
N ALA A 82 32.82 4.70 5.17
CA ALA A 82 33.96 5.48 4.70
C ALA A 82 34.62 6.28 5.84
N ALA A 83 33.83 6.93 6.70
CA ALA A 83 34.35 7.68 7.84
C ALA A 83 35.06 6.75 8.85
N ARG A 84 34.49 5.58 9.16
CA ARG A 84 35.12 4.60 10.05
C ARG A 84 36.43 4.06 9.48
N ARG A 85 36.49 3.79 8.17
CA ARG A 85 37.74 3.39 7.49
C ARG A 85 38.84 4.45 7.56
N GLN A 86 38.46 5.73 7.68
CA GLN A 86 39.39 6.85 7.90
C GLN A 86 39.79 7.02 9.37
N GLY A 87 39.34 6.16 10.29
CA GLY A 87 39.61 6.27 11.72
C GLY A 87 38.78 7.34 12.45
N ARG A 88 37.75 7.89 11.80
CA ARG A 88 36.88 8.91 12.37
C ARG A 88 35.90 8.30 13.36
N LYS A 89 35.61 9.04 14.43
CA LYS A 89 34.52 8.73 15.35
C LYS A 89 33.17 9.04 14.70
N VAL A 90 32.19 8.17 14.87
CA VAL A 90 30.84 8.35 14.31
C VAL A 90 29.81 8.38 15.44
N TYR A 91 28.98 9.40 15.48
CA TYR A 91 27.95 9.57 16.51
C TYR A 91 26.55 9.66 15.90
N LEU A 92 25.57 9.07 16.57
CA LEU A 92 24.15 9.22 16.22
C LEU A 92 23.56 10.37 17.05
N ALA A 93 23.04 11.42 16.41
CA ALA A 93 22.43 12.56 17.10
C ALA A 93 21.00 12.83 16.63
N THR A 94 20.00 12.37 17.39
CA THR A 94 18.60 12.36 16.96
C THR A 94 17.63 13.01 17.94
N GLY A 95 16.52 13.54 17.40
CA GLY A 95 15.35 13.95 18.18
C GLY A 95 14.42 12.79 18.59
N SER A 96 14.73 11.55 18.20
CA SER A 96 14.01 10.34 18.65
C SER A 96 14.37 9.99 20.11
N HIS A 97 13.54 9.17 20.76
CA HIS A 97 13.77 8.75 22.14
C HIS A 97 15.04 7.90 22.27
N VAL A 98 15.77 8.04 23.38
CA VAL A 98 17.06 7.35 23.62
C VAL A 98 16.98 5.84 23.42
N SER A 99 15.92 5.17 23.90
CA SER A 99 15.75 3.72 23.75
C SER A 99 15.71 3.27 22.28
N ARG A 100 15.23 4.12 21.37
CA ARG A 100 15.19 3.84 19.92
C ARG A 100 16.54 4.08 19.28
N ALA A 101 17.16 5.20 19.61
CA ALA A 101 18.48 5.55 19.09
C ALA A 101 19.53 4.51 19.48
N GLU A 102 19.52 4.05 20.74
CA GLU A 102 20.39 2.98 21.23
C GLU A 102 20.11 1.64 20.56
N ALA A 103 18.85 1.27 20.36
CA ALA A 103 18.50 0.03 19.64
C ALA A 103 18.99 0.05 18.18
N VAL A 104 18.90 1.19 17.50
CA VAL A 104 19.45 1.35 16.14
C VAL A 104 20.98 1.27 16.15
N ALA A 105 21.63 1.96 17.11
CA ALA A 105 23.08 1.95 17.21
C ALA A 105 23.63 0.55 17.52
N ALA A 106 22.97 -0.19 18.42
CA ALA A 106 23.31 -1.57 18.75
C ALA A 106 23.12 -2.51 17.55
N HIS A 107 22.06 -2.32 16.76
CA HIS A 107 21.80 -3.12 15.57
C HIS A 107 22.87 -2.92 14.49
N LEU A 108 23.24 -1.67 14.20
CA LEU A 108 24.20 -1.35 13.14
C LEU A 108 25.66 -1.53 13.56
N GLY A 109 25.97 -1.42 14.86
CA GLY A 109 27.32 -1.60 15.40
C GLY A 109 28.37 -0.62 14.84
N CYS A 110 27.91 0.54 14.35
CA CYS A 110 28.73 1.50 13.62
C CYS A 110 28.88 2.88 14.28
N PHE A 111 28.37 3.05 15.51
CA PHE A 111 28.42 4.31 16.24
C PHE A 111 29.27 4.18 17.51
N ASP A 112 30.13 5.17 17.75
CA ASP A 112 30.95 5.32 18.96
C ASP A 112 30.17 5.97 20.11
N GLY A 113 29.01 6.58 19.84
CA GLY A 113 28.13 7.15 20.85
C GLY A 113 26.79 7.61 20.29
N VAL A 114 25.82 7.79 21.19
CA VAL A 114 24.45 8.16 20.87
C VAL A 114 24.02 9.37 21.70
N PHE A 115 23.52 10.39 21.01
CA PHE A 115 22.90 11.57 21.59
C PHE A 115 21.44 11.61 21.15
N ALA A 116 20.52 11.50 22.10
CA ALA A 116 19.10 11.38 21.82
C ALA A 116 18.25 12.20 22.78
N THR A 117 16.97 12.37 22.44
CA THR A 117 15.98 12.99 23.31
C THR A 117 15.64 12.06 24.48
N THR A 118 15.67 12.61 25.70
CA THR A 118 15.24 11.98 26.95
C THR A 118 14.03 12.73 27.52
N ILE A 119 13.50 12.29 28.68
CA ILE A 119 12.44 13.00 29.41
C ILE A 119 12.86 14.44 29.75
N GLU A 120 14.11 14.63 30.14
CA GLU A 120 14.64 15.90 30.64
C GLU A 120 15.24 16.76 29.52
N ARG A 121 15.69 16.14 28.42
CA ARG A 121 16.43 16.82 27.35
C ARG A 121 15.83 16.55 25.98
N ASN A 122 15.26 17.59 25.36
CA ASN A 122 14.78 17.54 23.97
C ASN A 122 15.87 17.98 22.99
N LEU A 123 16.39 17.04 22.19
CA LEU A 123 17.50 17.24 21.26
C LEU A 123 17.00 17.55 19.84
N THR A 124 16.31 18.68 19.68
CA THR A 124 15.74 19.13 18.39
C THR A 124 16.22 20.52 18.00
N ASP A 125 16.33 20.76 16.69
CA ASP A 125 16.60 22.07 16.08
C ASP A 125 17.81 22.80 16.71
N VAL A 126 17.60 24.01 17.20
CA VAL A 126 18.61 24.88 17.83
C VAL A 126 19.24 24.22 19.07
N ARG A 127 18.48 23.41 19.83
CA ARG A 127 19.01 22.73 21.01
C ARG A 127 20.02 21.64 20.63
N LYS A 128 19.77 20.95 19.51
CA LYS A 128 20.71 19.98 18.94
C LYS A 128 22.01 20.69 18.54
N ALA A 129 21.90 21.83 17.85
CA ALA A 129 23.05 22.62 17.44
C ALA A 129 23.90 23.10 18.63
N ALA A 130 23.26 23.68 19.66
CA ALA A 130 23.95 24.15 20.86
C ALA A 130 24.67 23.00 21.59
N PHE A 131 24.01 21.87 21.78
CA PHE A 131 24.60 20.69 22.42
C PHE A 131 25.80 20.14 21.65
N LEU A 132 25.70 20.03 20.31
CA LEU A 132 26.80 19.54 19.49
C LEU A 132 27.97 20.51 19.46
N ALA A 133 27.70 21.83 19.44
CA ALA A 133 28.73 22.85 19.51
C ALA A 133 29.43 22.88 20.87
N GLU A 134 28.73 22.59 21.97
CA GLU A 134 29.32 22.44 23.30
C GLU A 134 30.23 21.20 23.39
N MET A 135 29.78 20.08 22.84
CA MET A 135 30.50 18.79 22.90
C MET A 135 31.73 18.73 22.00
N PHE A 136 31.64 19.28 20.79
CA PHE A 136 32.67 19.11 19.74
C PHE A 136 33.32 20.42 19.31
N GLY A 137 32.82 21.57 19.77
CA GLY A 137 33.27 22.88 19.31
C GLY A 137 32.63 23.31 17.98
N HIS A 138 32.66 24.61 17.72
CA HIS A 138 32.21 25.18 16.46
C HIS A 138 33.16 24.78 15.33
N GLY A 139 32.64 24.19 14.25
CA GLY A 139 33.45 23.65 13.17
C GLY A 139 34.24 22.39 13.53
N GLY A 140 33.94 21.76 14.68
CA GLY A 140 34.65 20.58 15.18
C GLY A 140 34.05 19.24 14.77
N PHE A 141 33.02 19.23 13.92
CA PHE A 141 32.32 18.02 13.47
C PHE A 141 31.71 18.17 12.07
N ASP A 142 31.53 17.08 11.36
CA ASP A 142 30.72 17.03 10.14
C ASP A 142 29.31 16.51 10.47
N TYR A 143 28.26 17.03 9.82
CA TYR A 143 26.89 16.64 10.12
C TYR A 143 26.11 16.19 8.88
N VAL A 144 25.44 15.05 9.01
CA VAL A 144 24.51 14.50 8.02
C VAL A 144 23.07 14.73 8.50
N GLY A 145 22.28 15.42 7.68
CA GLY A 145 20.87 15.70 7.97
C GLY A 145 20.03 15.81 6.69
N ASN A 146 18.74 16.07 6.83
CA ASN A 146 17.79 16.04 5.71
C ASN A 146 16.78 17.20 5.71
N SER A 147 16.73 18.02 6.76
CA SER A 147 15.58 18.89 7.03
C SER A 147 15.97 20.34 7.30
N VAL A 148 14.97 21.22 7.31
CA VAL A 148 15.17 22.63 7.71
C VAL A 148 15.57 22.73 9.20
N ALA A 149 15.14 21.78 10.02
CA ALA A 149 15.48 21.72 11.45
C ALA A 149 16.98 21.53 11.68
N ASP A 150 17.70 21.01 10.69
CA ASP A 150 19.14 20.78 10.73
C ASP A 150 19.96 22.03 10.37
N ILE A 151 19.32 23.09 9.85
CA ILE A 151 20.01 24.33 9.46
C ILE A 151 20.86 24.92 10.59
N PRO A 152 20.36 25.08 11.84
CA PRO A 152 21.18 25.57 12.94
C PRO A 152 22.39 24.66 13.22
N VAL A 153 22.28 23.35 12.98
CA VAL A 153 23.39 22.39 13.18
C VAL A 153 24.43 22.56 12.08
N TRP A 154 24.01 22.69 10.82
CA TRP A 154 24.93 22.94 9.71
C TRP A 154 25.68 24.28 9.82
N GLN A 155 25.09 25.29 10.48
CA GLN A 155 25.77 26.57 10.72
C GLN A 155 26.96 26.47 11.69
N VAL A 156 26.93 25.49 12.60
CA VAL A 156 28.01 25.27 13.58
C VAL A 156 28.88 24.05 13.23
N ALA A 157 28.53 23.31 12.18
CA ALA A 157 29.30 22.18 11.66
C ALA A 157 30.39 22.64 10.68
N ARG A 158 31.43 21.82 10.53
CA ARG A 158 32.51 22.02 9.55
C ARG A 158 32.05 21.74 8.12
N ARG A 159 31.33 20.63 7.93
CA ARG A 159 30.76 20.22 6.65
C ARG A 159 29.30 19.79 6.81
N ALA A 160 28.48 20.16 5.84
CA ALA A 160 27.09 19.79 5.74
C ALA A 160 26.89 18.71 4.67
N TYR A 161 26.56 17.49 5.07
CA TYR A 161 26.04 16.46 4.16
C TYR A 161 24.52 16.50 4.20
N VAL A 162 23.89 16.65 3.04
CA VAL A 162 22.43 16.81 2.93
C VAL A 162 21.84 15.64 2.15
N VAL A 163 21.00 14.88 2.84
CA VAL A 163 20.20 13.81 2.24
C VAL A 163 18.97 14.42 1.57
N ALA A 164 18.72 14.01 0.32
CA ALA A 164 17.47 14.32 -0.40
C ALA A 164 17.07 15.82 -0.38
N PRO A 165 17.97 16.78 -0.71
CA PRO A 165 17.67 18.20 -0.58
C PRO A 165 16.47 18.59 -1.45
N GLN A 166 15.34 18.88 -0.79
CA GLN A 166 14.16 19.40 -1.48
C GLN A 166 14.39 20.85 -1.89
N GLY A 167 13.78 21.30 -3.00
CA GLY A 167 14.01 22.66 -3.52
C GLY A 167 13.81 23.81 -2.50
N ARG A 168 12.94 23.63 -1.49
CA ARG A 168 12.80 24.61 -0.39
C ARG A 168 14.02 24.62 0.54
N LEU A 169 14.57 23.44 0.87
CA LEU A 169 15.76 23.30 1.70
C LEU A 169 16.99 23.81 0.95
N THR A 170 17.19 23.38 -0.29
CA THR A 170 18.29 23.87 -1.14
C THR A 170 18.31 25.39 -1.22
N ARG A 171 17.18 26.02 -1.57
CA ARG A 171 17.06 27.49 -1.62
C ARG A 171 17.37 28.17 -0.28
N ARG A 172 17.07 27.53 0.86
CA ARG A 172 17.38 28.09 2.18
C ARG A 172 18.87 27.95 2.51
N LEU A 173 19.49 26.82 2.19
CA LEU A 173 20.93 26.60 2.36
C LEU A 173 21.71 27.62 1.50
N ASP A 174 21.34 27.76 0.23
CA ASP A 174 21.98 28.70 -0.69
C ASP A 174 21.86 30.15 -0.21
N ARG A 175 20.67 30.55 0.28
CA ARG A 175 20.42 31.90 0.84
C ARG A 175 21.24 32.19 2.09
N GLN A 176 21.60 31.16 2.86
CA GLN A 176 22.40 31.31 4.07
C GLN A 176 23.89 31.06 3.82
N GLY A 177 24.30 30.83 2.57
CA GLY A 177 25.71 30.59 2.20
C GLY A 177 26.28 29.28 2.74
N ILE A 178 25.43 28.30 3.09
CA ILE A 178 25.88 27.01 3.63
C ILE A 178 26.34 26.11 2.48
N VAL A 179 27.65 25.89 2.39
CA VAL A 179 28.25 24.93 1.46
C VAL A 179 27.85 23.53 1.89
N HIS A 180 27.21 22.78 0.99
CA HIS A 180 26.66 21.47 1.29
C HIS A 180 26.98 20.45 0.20
N GLU A 181 27.31 19.23 0.63
CA GLU A 181 27.48 18.07 -0.23
C GLU A 181 26.18 17.27 -0.28
N ARG A 182 25.73 16.92 -1.48
CA ARG A 182 24.48 16.18 -1.68
C ARG A 182 24.78 14.69 -1.76
N LEU A 183 24.16 13.92 -0.87
CA LEU A 183 24.23 12.47 -0.97
C LEU A 183 23.31 11.98 -2.09
N PRO A 184 23.76 11.02 -2.92
CA PRO A 184 22.97 10.52 -4.04
C PRO A 184 21.70 9.83 -3.55
N GLU A 185 20.57 10.19 -4.13
CA GLU A 185 19.29 9.51 -3.91
C GLU A 185 18.79 8.92 -5.23
N ARG A 186 18.03 7.82 -5.15
CA ARG A 186 17.30 7.30 -6.31
C ARG A 186 16.28 8.33 -6.77
N ALA A 187 16.52 8.94 -7.93
CA ALA A 187 15.59 9.86 -8.57
C ALA A 187 14.29 9.14 -8.99
N LEU A 188 13.33 9.03 -8.08
CA LEU A 188 12.00 8.53 -8.38
C LEU A 188 11.08 9.72 -8.70
N SER A 189 10.29 9.60 -9.78
CA SER A 189 9.23 10.56 -10.07
C SER A 189 8.25 10.62 -8.89
N ARG A 190 8.10 11.80 -8.27
CA ARG A 190 7.16 12.00 -7.15
C ARG A 190 5.74 11.56 -7.50
N ILE A 191 5.29 11.86 -8.71
CA ILE A 191 3.99 11.45 -9.22
C ILE A 191 3.94 9.92 -9.34
N GLY A 192 4.98 9.30 -9.91
CA GLY A 192 5.07 7.84 -10.01
C GLY A 192 5.02 7.12 -8.66
N VAL A 193 5.62 7.71 -7.61
CA VAL A 193 5.56 7.18 -6.23
C VAL A 193 4.13 7.21 -5.70
N TRP A 194 3.40 8.32 -5.87
CA TRP A 194 1.99 8.43 -5.45
C TRP A 194 1.07 7.53 -6.26
N LEU A 195 1.21 7.44 -7.59
CA LEU A 195 0.42 6.53 -8.43
C LEU A 195 0.63 5.07 -8.04
N ARG A 196 1.85 4.71 -7.64
CA ARG A 196 2.16 3.38 -7.10
C ARG A 196 1.50 3.14 -5.74
N ALA A 197 1.52 4.14 -4.85
CA ALA A 197 0.89 4.07 -3.53
C ALA A 197 -0.64 3.94 -3.62
N MET A 198 -1.27 4.70 -4.52
CA MET A 198 -2.70 4.62 -4.82
C MET A 198 -3.10 3.34 -5.59
N ARG A 199 -2.12 2.59 -6.09
CA ARG A 199 -2.29 1.35 -6.86
C ARG A 199 -3.19 1.52 -8.09
N VAL A 200 -2.94 2.55 -8.90
CA VAL A 200 -3.71 2.84 -10.13
C VAL A 200 -3.84 1.65 -11.07
N HIS A 201 -2.84 0.77 -11.12
CA HIS A 201 -2.91 -0.48 -11.90
C HIS A 201 -4.04 -1.43 -11.47
N GLN A 202 -4.59 -1.30 -10.27
CA GLN A 202 -5.74 -2.08 -9.76
C GLN A 202 -7.10 -1.50 -10.17
N TYR A 203 -7.14 -0.34 -10.82
CA TYR A 203 -8.39 0.29 -11.27
C TYR A 203 -9.14 -0.53 -12.32
N SER A 204 -8.45 -1.48 -12.97
CA SER A 204 -9.08 -2.45 -13.88
C SER A 204 -10.24 -3.20 -13.22
N LYS A 205 -10.20 -3.43 -11.89
CA LYS A 205 -11.30 -4.05 -11.14
C LYS A 205 -12.57 -3.19 -11.11
N ASN A 206 -12.42 -1.87 -11.20
CA ASN A 206 -13.54 -0.94 -11.20
C ASN A 206 -14.21 -0.83 -12.58
N VAL A 207 -13.64 -1.39 -13.64
CA VAL A 207 -14.30 -1.51 -14.96
C VAL A 207 -15.62 -2.29 -14.86
N LEU A 208 -15.77 -3.12 -13.83
CA LEU A 208 -17.04 -3.82 -13.54
C LEU A 208 -18.25 -2.89 -13.35
N VAL A 209 -18.03 -1.63 -13.02
CA VAL A 209 -19.10 -0.59 -12.92
C VAL A 209 -19.83 -0.39 -14.25
N PHE A 210 -19.20 -0.69 -15.39
CA PHE A 210 -19.81 -0.55 -16.71
C PHE A 210 -20.63 -1.77 -17.15
N VAL A 211 -20.54 -2.90 -16.43
CA VAL A 211 -21.23 -4.15 -16.81
C VAL A 211 -22.76 -3.98 -16.93
N PRO A 212 -23.46 -3.29 -15.99
CA PRO A 212 -24.91 -3.10 -16.11
C PRO A 212 -25.32 -2.26 -17.33
N MET A 213 -24.54 -1.24 -17.68
CA MET A 213 -24.76 -0.41 -18.87
C MET A 213 -24.69 -1.25 -20.15
N LEU A 214 -23.68 -2.12 -20.25
CA LEU A 214 -23.52 -3.04 -21.37
C LEU A 214 -24.68 -4.04 -21.42
N ALA A 215 -24.99 -4.68 -20.29
CA ALA A 215 -26.03 -5.70 -20.21
C ALA A 215 -27.44 -5.16 -20.52
N ALA A 216 -27.69 -3.88 -20.27
CA ALA A 216 -28.96 -3.21 -20.57
C ALA A 216 -28.99 -2.49 -21.93
N HIS A 217 -27.89 -2.56 -22.71
CA HIS A 217 -27.74 -1.86 -23.99
C HIS A 217 -28.01 -0.34 -23.93
N ARG A 218 -27.81 0.30 -22.78
CA ARG A 218 -28.06 1.74 -22.60
C ARG A 218 -26.79 2.56 -22.81
N PHE A 219 -26.62 3.08 -24.02
CA PHE A 219 -25.44 3.86 -24.42
C PHE A 219 -25.71 5.37 -24.54
N ASP A 220 -26.77 5.86 -23.91
CA ASP A 220 -27.06 7.29 -23.92
C ASP A 220 -25.98 8.10 -23.14
N PRO A 221 -25.72 9.36 -23.51
CA PRO A 221 -24.67 10.16 -22.87
C PRO A 221 -24.82 10.30 -21.35
N ALA A 222 -26.06 10.35 -20.84
CA ALA A 222 -26.30 10.49 -19.40
C ALA A 222 -25.87 9.21 -18.64
N THR A 223 -26.20 8.03 -19.18
CA THR A 223 -25.76 6.74 -18.63
C THR A 223 -24.24 6.61 -18.65
N ILE A 224 -23.57 7.03 -19.73
CA ILE A 224 -22.10 6.99 -19.82
C ILE A 224 -21.47 7.88 -18.75
N VAL A 225 -21.94 9.12 -18.61
CA VAL A 225 -21.46 10.06 -17.59
C VAL A 225 -21.68 9.50 -16.18
N ALA A 226 -22.82 8.86 -15.91
CA ALA A 226 -23.10 8.22 -14.63
C ALA A 226 -22.13 7.07 -14.33
N CYS A 227 -21.86 6.18 -15.29
CA CYS A 227 -20.91 5.08 -15.11
C CYS A 227 -19.47 5.58 -14.94
N VAL A 228 -19.06 6.62 -15.67
CA VAL A 228 -17.73 7.25 -15.50
C VAL A 228 -17.62 7.89 -14.11
N THR A 229 -18.65 8.59 -13.65
CA THR A 229 -18.72 9.17 -12.30
C THR A 229 -18.58 8.09 -11.23
N ALA A 230 -19.29 6.97 -11.38
CA ALA A 230 -19.19 5.83 -10.49
C ALA A 230 -17.79 5.19 -10.53
N PHE A 231 -17.18 5.03 -11.70
CA PHE A 231 -15.82 4.54 -11.85
C PHE A 231 -14.81 5.42 -11.10
N VAL A 232 -14.91 6.75 -11.25
CA VAL A 232 -14.06 7.71 -10.54
C VAL A 232 -14.24 7.60 -9.03
N ALA A 233 -15.48 7.55 -8.53
CA ALA A 233 -15.77 7.39 -7.10
C ALA A 233 -15.14 6.12 -6.53
N PHE A 234 -15.32 4.96 -7.19
CA PHE A 234 -14.70 3.70 -6.76
C PHE A 234 -13.17 3.73 -6.82
N CYS A 235 -12.56 4.44 -7.78
CA CYS A 235 -11.10 4.58 -7.87
C CYS A 235 -10.53 5.41 -6.71
N LEU A 236 -11.17 6.53 -6.37
CA LEU A 236 -10.77 7.39 -5.24
C LEU A 236 -10.89 6.63 -3.90
N ILE A 237 -12.02 5.96 -3.68
CA ILE A 237 -12.27 5.17 -2.46
C ILE A 237 -11.37 3.93 -2.40
N ALA A 238 -11.11 3.23 -3.50
CA ALA A 238 -10.16 2.12 -3.50
C ALA A 238 -8.75 2.60 -3.13
N SER A 239 -8.32 3.75 -3.66
CA SER A 239 -7.01 4.34 -3.35
C SER A 239 -6.89 4.73 -1.88
N SER A 240 -7.92 5.33 -1.29
CA SER A 240 -7.89 5.67 0.14
C SER A 240 -7.74 4.43 1.01
N VAL A 241 -8.47 3.35 0.71
CA VAL A 241 -8.34 2.08 1.43
C VAL A 241 -6.97 1.45 1.24
N TYR A 242 -6.37 1.52 0.05
CA TYR A 242 -5.01 1.02 -0.15
C TYR A 242 -3.96 1.79 0.67
N LEU A 243 -4.08 3.12 0.75
CA LEU A 243 -3.20 3.93 1.60
C LEU A 243 -3.39 3.60 3.09
N ILE A 244 -4.64 3.49 3.56
CA ILE A 244 -4.95 3.10 4.94
C ILE A 244 -4.38 1.71 5.27
N ASN A 245 -4.53 0.75 4.35
CA ASN A 245 -4.01 -0.60 4.54
C ASN A 245 -2.47 -0.60 4.63
N ASP A 246 -1.79 0.15 3.77
CA ASP A 246 -0.32 0.23 3.80
C ASP A 246 0.20 0.97 5.05
N LEU A 247 -0.62 1.84 5.67
CA LEU A 247 -0.33 2.45 6.97
C LEU A 247 -0.49 1.44 8.13
N ILE A 248 -1.59 0.67 8.14
CA ILE A 248 -1.86 -0.33 9.19
C ILE A 248 -0.85 -1.48 9.12
N ASP A 249 -0.51 -1.95 7.92
CA ASP A 249 0.38 -3.09 7.71
C ASP A 249 1.86 -2.69 7.62
N ILE A 250 2.25 -1.43 7.93
CA ILE A 250 3.60 -0.90 7.68
C ILE A 250 4.74 -1.79 8.22
N ARG A 251 4.60 -2.31 9.44
CA ARG A 251 5.61 -3.19 10.07
C ARG A 251 5.67 -4.55 9.40
N ALA A 252 4.51 -5.17 9.18
CA ALA A 252 4.41 -6.46 8.50
C ALA A 252 4.94 -6.39 7.06
N ASP A 253 4.72 -5.27 6.37
CA ASP A 253 5.17 -5.06 5.01
C ASP A 253 6.69 -4.88 4.91
N ARG A 254 7.35 -4.31 5.91
CA ARG A 254 8.82 -4.17 5.95
C ARG A 254 9.55 -5.50 6.12
N GLY A 255 8.97 -6.42 6.90
CA GLY A 255 9.47 -7.80 7.01
C GLY A 255 9.27 -8.64 5.74
N HIS A 256 8.46 -8.17 4.79
CA HIS A 256 8.12 -8.94 3.60
C HIS A 256 9.06 -8.65 2.41
N PRO A 257 9.59 -9.68 1.71
CA PRO A 257 10.58 -9.51 0.64
C PRO A 257 10.19 -8.54 -0.49
N SER A 258 8.94 -8.62 -0.98
CA SER A 258 8.42 -7.73 -2.03
C SER A 258 7.70 -6.48 -1.49
N LYS A 259 6.93 -6.57 -0.39
CA LYS A 259 6.12 -5.45 0.11
C LYS A 259 6.94 -4.36 0.80
N LYS A 260 8.16 -4.65 1.27
CA LYS A 260 9.08 -3.64 1.81
C LYS A 260 9.44 -2.54 0.82
N LYS A 261 9.30 -2.80 -0.48
CA LYS A 261 9.54 -1.86 -1.58
C LYS A 261 8.34 -0.93 -1.86
N ARG A 262 7.21 -1.08 -1.15
CA ARG A 262 6.04 -0.20 -1.30
C ARG A 262 6.38 1.22 -0.80
N PRO A 263 5.77 2.28 -1.38
CA PRO A 263 6.11 3.66 -1.05
C PRO A 263 6.06 4.03 0.43
N ILE A 264 5.08 3.55 1.19
CA ILE A 264 4.94 3.86 2.62
C ILE A 264 5.93 3.03 3.47
N PRO A 265 5.97 1.68 3.39
CA PRO A 265 6.96 0.85 4.08
C PRO A 265 8.42 1.23 3.82
N SER A 266 8.77 1.64 2.60
CA SER A 266 10.13 2.06 2.24
C SER A 266 10.50 3.47 2.70
N GLY A 267 9.57 4.24 3.27
CA GLY A 267 9.81 5.62 3.70
C GLY A 267 9.75 6.67 2.58
N LEU A 268 9.45 6.28 1.34
CA LEU A 268 9.28 7.22 0.21
C LEU A 268 8.08 8.15 0.37
N ILE A 269 7.03 7.69 1.08
CA ILE A 269 5.89 8.52 1.50
C ILE A 269 5.82 8.47 3.02
N GLN A 270 5.90 9.65 3.64
CA GLN A 270 5.78 9.78 5.09
C GLN A 270 4.35 9.48 5.55
N PRO A 271 4.15 8.79 6.69
CA PRO A 271 2.81 8.42 7.18
C PRO A 271 1.80 9.58 7.28
N PRO A 272 2.15 10.80 7.75
CA PRO A 272 1.21 11.92 7.80
C PRO A 272 0.66 12.32 6.43
N ALA A 273 1.51 12.29 5.41
CA ALA A 273 1.10 12.62 4.04
C ALA A 273 0.14 11.56 3.50
N ALA A 274 0.40 10.28 3.78
CA ALA A 274 -0.50 9.18 3.40
C ALA A 274 -1.84 9.25 4.15
N ILE A 275 -1.85 9.61 5.44
CA ILE A 275 -3.08 9.84 6.21
C ILE A 275 -3.90 10.97 5.60
N LEU A 276 -3.29 12.14 5.38
CA LEU A 276 -3.97 13.28 4.77
C LEU A 276 -4.52 12.93 3.37
N ALA A 277 -3.71 12.29 2.52
CA ALA A 277 -4.14 11.85 1.21
C ALA A 277 -5.32 10.87 1.29
N SER A 278 -5.29 9.90 2.21
CA SER A 278 -6.39 8.96 2.40
C SER A 278 -7.70 9.66 2.80
N LEU A 279 -7.64 10.63 3.73
CA LEU A 279 -8.80 11.42 4.15
C LEU A 279 -9.36 12.28 3.01
N LEU A 280 -8.50 12.97 2.26
CA LEU A 280 -8.91 13.75 1.09
C LEU A 280 -9.58 12.87 0.03
N LEU A 281 -9.03 11.69 -0.25
CA LEU A 281 -9.61 10.74 -1.21
C LEU A 281 -10.96 10.18 -0.75
N ILE A 282 -11.17 9.99 0.57
CA ILE A 282 -12.47 9.62 1.13
C ILE A 282 -13.49 10.72 0.91
N VAL A 283 -13.14 11.97 1.26
CA VAL A 283 -14.05 13.12 1.10
C VAL A 283 -14.38 13.34 -0.37
N LEU A 284 -13.38 13.35 -1.25
CA LEU A 284 -13.58 13.53 -2.69
C LEU A 284 -14.37 12.38 -3.31
N GLY A 285 -14.01 11.12 -2.99
CA GLY A 285 -14.73 9.95 -3.50
C GLY A 285 -16.19 9.90 -3.03
N GLY A 286 -16.44 10.27 -1.77
CA GLY A 286 -17.78 10.40 -1.20
C GLY A 286 -18.58 11.53 -1.84
N ALA A 287 -17.98 12.70 -2.06
CA ALA A 287 -18.61 13.83 -2.73
C ALA A 287 -18.99 13.51 -4.18
N VAL A 288 -18.08 12.87 -4.93
CA VAL A 288 -18.36 12.39 -6.30
C VAL A 288 -19.51 11.38 -6.28
N ALA A 289 -19.54 10.45 -5.33
CA ALA A 289 -20.64 9.49 -5.22
C ALA A 289 -21.98 10.16 -4.88
N ALA A 290 -21.99 11.10 -3.93
CA ALA A 290 -23.18 11.84 -3.53
C ALA A 290 -23.72 12.73 -4.66
N SER A 291 -22.84 13.23 -5.54
CA SER A 291 -23.25 14.01 -6.71
C SER A 291 -24.03 13.19 -7.74
N ALA A 292 -23.85 11.87 -7.79
CA ALA A 292 -24.62 10.99 -8.67
C ALA A 292 -25.97 10.64 -8.04
N SER A 293 -25.99 10.17 -6.79
CA SER A 293 -27.20 10.01 -5.97
C SER A 293 -26.83 9.61 -4.54
N LEU A 294 -27.74 9.86 -3.59
CA LEU A 294 -27.55 9.42 -2.20
C LEU A 294 -27.56 7.89 -2.06
N ALA A 295 -28.33 7.19 -2.90
CA ALA A 295 -28.34 5.73 -2.95
C ALA A 295 -26.97 5.18 -3.42
N PHE A 296 -26.38 5.77 -4.45
CA PHE A 296 -25.04 5.39 -4.90
C PHE A 296 -23.96 5.68 -3.86
N ALA A 297 -24.04 6.83 -3.18
CA ALA A 297 -23.15 7.13 -2.05
C ALA A 297 -23.25 6.08 -0.94
N GLY A 298 -24.45 5.59 -0.64
CA GLY A 298 -24.67 4.46 0.27
C GLY A 298 -23.93 3.20 -0.16
N VAL A 299 -24.01 2.81 -1.44
CA VAL A 299 -23.29 1.64 -1.98
C VAL A 299 -21.77 1.81 -1.83
N VAL A 300 -21.24 2.99 -2.18
CA VAL A 300 -19.81 3.30 -2.07
C VAL A 300 -19.34 3.29 -0.61
N ALA A 301 -20.14 3.81 0.31
CA ALA A 301 -19.87 3.78 1.74
C ALA A 301 -19.86 2.34 2.29
N SER A 302 -20.86 1.52 1.93
CA SER A 302 -20.89 0.09 2.29
C SER A 302 -19.68 -0.66 1.72
N TYR A 303 -19.29 -0.37 0.48
CA TYR A 303 -18.10 -0.92 -0.15
C TYR A 303 -16.82 -0.54 0.63
N PHE A 304 -16.68 0.73 1.00
CA PHE A 304 -15.55 1.23 1.80
C PHE A 304 -15.45 0.49 3.14
N VAL A 305 -16.54 0.44 3.90
CA VAL A 305 -16.62 -0.25 5.20
C VAL A 305 -16.28 -1.73 5.05
N MET A 306 -16.85 -2.42 4.07
CA MET A 306 -16.59 -3.83 3.82
C MET A 306 -15.12 -4.08 3.43
N THR A 307 -14.49 -3.18 2.67
CA THR A 307 -13.08 -3.31 2.28
C THR A 307 -12.13 -3.10 3.46
N LEU A 308 -12.44 -2.15 4.35
CA LEU A 308 -11.69 -1.97 5.60
C LEU A 308 -11.86 -3.17 6.54
N ALA A 309 -13.10 -3.59 6.78
CA ALA A 309 -13.44 -4.78 7.56
C ALA A 309 -12.71 -6.03 7.03
N TYR A 310 -12.65 -6.17 5.70
CA TYR A 310 -11.92 -7.25 5.05
C TYR A 310 -10.43 -7.23 5.40
N SER A 311 -9.82 -6.04 5.33
CA SER A 311 -8.39 -5.86 5.50
C SER A 311 -7.94 -6.05 6.95
N THR A 312 -8.80 -5.74 7.93
CA THR A 312 -8.48 -5.86 9.35
C THR A 312 -8.85 -7.22 9.95
N PHE A 313 -10.06 -7.73 9.69
CA PHE A 313 -10.58 -8.91 10.36
C PHE A 313 -11.03 -10.04 9.43
N ILE A 314 -11.79 -9.75 8.36
CA ILE A 314 -12.47 -10.83 7.60
C ILE A 314 -11.45 -11.71 6.88
N LYS A 315 -10.33 -11.15 6.41
CA LYS A 315 -9.28 -11.92 5.72
C LYS A 315 -8.76 -13.13 6.52
N ARG A 316 -8.94 -13.12 7.85
CA ARG A 316 -8.50 -14.21 8.74
C ARG A 316 -9.51 -15.37 8.83
N LYS A 317 -10.77 -15.15 8.43
CA LYS A 317 -11.84 -16.16 8.51
C LYS A 317 -11.87 -16.99 7.23
N MET A 318 -11.72 -18.31 7.37
CA MET A 318 -11.74 -19.29 6.29
C MET A 318 -13.06 -19.21 5.50
N LEU A 319 -12.98 -19.27 4.16
CA LEU A 319 -14.05 -19.11 3.17
C LEU A 319 -14.78 -17.76 3.17
N VAL A 320 -15.03 -17.17 4.36
CA VAL A 320 -15.62 -15.84 4.49
C VAL A 320 -14.77 -14.81 3.74
N ASP A 321 -13.45 -14.95 3.73
CA ASP A 321 -12.58 -14.08 2.95
C ASP A 321 -12.90 -14.11 1.43
N SER A 322 -13.13 -15.29 0.87
CA SER A 322 -13.38 -15.50 -0.55
C SER A 322 -14.78 -15.05 -0.94
N ILE A 323 -15.77 -15.29 -0.07
CA ILE A 323 -17.15 -14.80 -0.22
C ILE A 323 -17.18 -13.26 -0.12
N THR A 324 -16.45 -12.67 0.81
CA THR A 324 -16.37 -11.20 0.90
C THR A 324 -15.70 -10.60 -0.34
N LEU A 325 -14.65 -11.22 -0.87
CA LEU A 325 -14.05 -10.77 -2.12
C LEU A 325 -15.05 -10.80 -3.28
N SER A 326 -15.84 -11.85 -3.42
CA SER A 326 -16.86 -11.93 -4.48
C SER A 326 -17.98 -10.91 -4.29
N LEU A 327 -18.41 -10.65 -3.06
CA LEU A 327 -19.34 -9.56 -2.74
C LEU A 327 -18.75 -8.18 -3.08
N LEU A 328 -17.46 -7.93 -2.80
CA LEU A 328 -16.80 -6.66 -3.15
C LEU A 328 -16.70 -6.45 -4.66
N TYR A 329 -16.51 -7.50 -5.46
CA TYR A 329 -16.58 -7.39 -6.93
C TYR A 329 -18.01 -7.13 -7.40
N THR A 330 -18.98 -7.88 -6.86
CA THR A 330 -20.40 -7.73 -7.18
C THR A 330 -20.94 -6.35 -6.79
N ALA A 331 -20.46 -5.78 -5.68
CA ALA A 331 -20.82 -4.42 -5.23
C ALA A 331 -20.46 -3.33 -6.25
N ARG A 332 -19.42 -3.54 -7.07
CA ARG A 332 -19.07 -2.60 -8.16
C ARG A 332 -20.09 -2.65 -9.28
N ILE A 333 -20.52 -3.86 -9.65
CA ILE A 333 -21.59 -4.07 -10.64
C ILE A 333 -22.88 -3.42 -10.11
N ALA A 334 -23.25 -3.69 -8.86
CA ALA A 334 -24.42 -3.07 -8.23
C ALA A 334 -24.30 -1.54 -8.18
N GLY A 335 -23.14 -1.00 -7.80
CA GLY A 335 -22.89 0.44 -7.79
C GLY A 335 -23.04 1.07 -9.17
N GLY A 336 -22.55 0.41 -10.22
CA GLY A 336 -22.76 0.83 -11.61
C GLY A 336 -24.22 0.86 -12.02
N ALA A 337 -25.00 -0.14 -11.61
CA ALA A 337 -26.43 -0.22 -11.89
C ALA A 337 -27.20 0.92 -11.20
N VAL A 338 -26.90 1.17 -9.92
CA VAL A 338 -27.51 2.27 -9.15
C VAL A 338 -27.13 3.64 -9.74
N ALA A 339 -25.87 3.85 -10.12
CA ALA A 339 -25.47 5.10 -10.75
C ALA A 339 -26.15 5.31 -12.11
N ALA A 340 -26.21 4.28 -12.94
CA ALA A 340 -26.83 4.30 -14.26
C ALA A 340 -28.37 4.26 -14.24
N GLN A 341 -28.99 4.11 -13.06
CA GLN A 341 -30.44 3.87 -12.92
C GLN A 341 -30.93 2.69 -13.79
N VAL A 342 -30.12 1.63 -13.82
CA VAL A 342 -30.41 0.38 -14.52
C VAL A 342 -30.83 -0.68 -13.51
N VAL A 343 -31.91 -1.40 -13.78
CA VAL A 343 -32.34 -2.52 -12.95
C VAL A 343 -31.34 -3.65 -13.09
N LEU A 344 -30.69 -4.02 -11.98
CA LEU A 344 -29.76 -5.13 -11.97
C LEU A 344 -30.51 -6.46 -12.03
N SER A 345 -30.20 -7.28 -13.04
CA SER A 345 -30.77 -8.62 -13.14
C SER A 345 -30.31 -9.52 -11.98
N SER A 346 -31.26 -10.22 -11.36
CA SER A 346 -30.97 -11.24 -10.35
C SER A 346 -30.03 -12.33 -10.89
N TRP A 347 -30.19 -12.69 -12.16
CA TRP A 347 -29.31 -13.65 -12.84
C TRP A 347 -27.87 -13.15 -12.92
N LEU A 348 -27.66 -11.89 -13.32
CA LEU A 348 -26.34 -11.29 -13.41
C LEU A 348 -25.67 -11.21 -12.03
N THR A 349 -26.45 -10.94 -11.00
CA THR A 349 -25.96 -10.88 -9.60
C THR A 349 -25.46 -12.25 -9.14
N ILE A 350 -26.28 -13.30 -9.31
CA ILE A 350 -25.94 -14.67 -8.89
C ILE A 350 -24.77 -15.22 -9.73
N PHE A 351 -24.79 -14.97 -11.05
CA PHE A 351 -23.68 -15.30 -11.94
C PHE A 351 -22.38 -14.67 -11.44
N SER A 352 -22.40 -13.36 -11.20
CA SER A 352 -21.24 -12.61 -10.73
C SER A 352 -20.71 -13.14 -9.40
N LEU A 353 -21.61 -13.46 -8.47
CA LEU A 353 -21.24 -14.01 -7.17
C LEU A 353 -20.46 -15.32 -7.31
N PHE A 354 -20.96 -16.29 -8.09
CA PHE A 354 -20.25 -17.56 -8.31
C PHE A 354 -18.97 -17.39 -9.12
N PHE A 355 -19.00 -16.57 -10.17
CA PHE A 355 -17.85 -16.29 -11.01
C PHE A 355 -16.70 -15.67 -10.19
N PHE A 356 -16.97 -14.62 -9.41
CA PHE A 356 -15.95 -13.99 -8.57
C PHE A 356 -15.54 -14.86 -7.38
N THR A 357 -16.43 -15.73 -6.88
CA THR A 357 -16.06 -16.71 -5.84
C THR A 357 -15.06 -17.73 -6.41
N ALA A 358 -15.27 -18.21 -7.64
CA ALA A 358 -14.31 -19.07 -8.32
C ALA A 358 -12.94 -18.39 -8.46
N LEU A 359 -12.89 -17.15 -8.93
CA LEU A 359 -11.63 -16.39 -9.03
C LEU A 359 -10.98 -16.15 -7.66
N ALA A 360 -11.75 -15.85 -6.63
CA ALA A 360 -11.24 -15.67 -5.27
C ALA A 360 -10.62 -16.96 -4.73
N LEU A 361 -11.27 -18.11 -4.92
CA LEU A 361 -10.77 -19.42 -4.52
C LEU A 361 -9.54 -19.84 -5.33
N ILE A 362 -9.52 -19.60 -6.65
CA ILE A 362 -8.32 -19.81 -7.49
C ILE A 362 -7.14 -18.98 -6.96
N LYS A 363 -7.38 -17.74 -6.54
CA LYS A 363 -6.35 -16.90 -5.92
C LYS A 363 -5.84 -17.49 -4.60
N ARG A 364 -6.70 -18.14 -3.80
CA ARG A 364 -6.29 -18.82 -2.56
C ARG A 364 -5.50 -20.08 -2.86
N TYR A 365 -6.00 -20.89 -3.79
CA TYR A 365 -5.35 -22.09 -4.29
C TYR A 365 -3.91 -21.80 -4.72
N THR A 366 -3.74 -20.75 -5.53
CA THR A 366 -2.44 -20.32 -6.05
C THR A 366 -1.47 -19.90 -4.94
N GLU A 367 -1.94 -19.11 -3.96
CA GLU A 367 -1.10 -18.70 -2.82
C GLU A 367 -0.63 -19.89 -1.98
N LEU A 368 -1.51 -20.88 -1.75
CA LEU A 368 -1.14 -22.11 -1.03
C LEU A 368 -0.23 -23.01 -1.87
N ARG A 369 -0.43 -23.07 -3.19
CA ARG A 369 0.40 -23.84 -4.11
C ARG A 369 1.83 -23.32 -4.14
N VAL A 370 2.03 -22.00 -4.21
CA VAL A 370 3.36 -21.38 -4.15
C VAL A 370 4.04 -21.70 -2.81
N ARG A 371 3.33 -21.59 -1.69
CA ARG A 371 3.87 -21.95 -0.38
C ARG A 371 4.26 -23.42 -0.28
N LEU A 372 3.45 -24.31 -0.85
CA LEU A 372 3.75 -25.74 -0.89
C LEU A 372 5.00 -26.03 -1.74
N LEU A 373 5.12 -25.42 -2.92
CA LEU A 373 6.26 -25.61 -3.81
C LEU A 373 7.57 -25.03 -3.25
N GLN A 374 7.49 -23.94 -2.48
CA GLN A 374 8.64 -23.27 -1.86
C GLN A 374 8.93 -23.73 -0.42
N ASP A 375 8.24 -24.78 0.04
CA ASP A 375 8.29 -25.29 1.42
C ASP A 375 8.19 -24.20 2.51
N LEU A 376 7.31 -23.23 2.27
CA LEU A 376 7.03 -22.18 3.24
C LEU A 376 6.05 -22.68 4.31
N ALA A 377 6.11 -22.06 5.49
CA ALA A 377 5.12 -22.25 6.54
C ALA A 377 3.71 -21.86 6.08
N ASP A 378 2.70 -22.34 6.80
CA ASP A 378 1.31 -21.95 6.57
C ASP A 378 1.12 -20.42 6.67
N PRO A 379 0.11 -19.86 6.01
CA PRO A 379 -0.19 -18.43 6.09
C PRO A 379 -0.50 -17.98 7.52
N SER A 380 0.38 -17.20 8.14
CA SER A 380 0.14 -16.63 9.49
C SER A 380 -1.00 -15.62 9.55
N ASN A 381 -1.41 -15.07 8.40
CA ASN A 381 -2.42 -14.03 8.28
C ASN A 381 -3.80 -14.55 7.86
N ARG A 382 -3.97 -15.87 7.64
CA ARG A 382 -5.22 -16.48 7.20
C ARG A 382 -5.38 -17.87 7.78
N ASN A 383 -6.63 -18.27 8.07
CA ASN A 383 -6.94 -19.61 8.55
C ASN A 383 -7.08 -20.61 7.37
N TYR A 384 -5.99 -20.87 6.66
CA TYR A 384 -5.89 -21.90 5.62
C TYR A 384 -4.61 -22.70 5.83
N ARG A 385 -4.62 -23.97 5.47
CA ARG A 385 -3.46 -24.87 5.54
C ARG A 385 -3.07 -25.34 4.14
N LYS A 386 -1.80 -25.71 3.95
CA LYS A 386 -1.35 -26.34 2.70
C LYS A 386 -2.17 -27.59 2.33
N GLU A 387 -2.69 -28.30 3.34
CA GLU A 387 -3.53 -29.49 3.18
C GLU A 387 -4.90 -29.21 2.55
N ASP A 388 -5.43 -27.99 2.70
CA ASP A 388 -6.76 -27.60 2.19
C ASP A 388 -6.80 -27.44 0.66
N LEU A 389 -5.65 -27.53 -0.01
CA LEU A 389 -5.47 -27.18 -1.42
C LEU A 389 -6.41 -27.95 -2.34
N THR A 390 -6.61 -29.25 -2.11
CA THR A 390 -7.54 -30.08 -2.88
C THR A 390 -8.98 -29.64 -2.71
N VAL A 391 -9.40 -29.33 -1.47
CA VAL A 391 -10.76 -28.87 -1.16
C VAL A 391 -11.02 -27.50 -1.77
N ILE A 392 -10.07 -26.57 -1.66
CA ILE A 392 -10.17 -25.24 -2.27
C ILE A 392 -10.26 -25.34 -3.79
N GLY A 393 -9.48 -26.24 -4.41
CA GLY A 393 -9.55 -26.52 -5.84
C GLY A 393 -10.92 -27.05 -6.26
N ALA A 394 -11.49 -27.98 -5.50
CA ALA A 394 -12.83 -28.52 -5.75
C ALA A 394 -13.92 -27.44 -5.60
N LEU A 395 -13.86 -26.60 -4.57
CA LEU A 395 -14.78 -25.48 -4.38
C LEU A 395 -14.66 -24.43 -5.51
N ALA A 396 -13.43 -24.17 -5.97
CA ALA A 396 -13.18 -23.27 -7.10
C ALA A 396 -13.80 -23.81 -8.39
N ALA A 397 -13.59 -25.10 -8.68
CA ALA A 397 -14.17 -25.78 -9.84
C ALA A 397 -15.71 -25.79 -9.77
N ALA A 398 -16.28 -26.15 -8.63
CA ALA A 398 -17.73 -26.15 -8.41
C ALA A 398 -18.32 -24.74 -8.60
N SER A 399 -17.69 -23.70 -8.05
CA SER A 399 -18.12 -22.31 -8.23
C SER A 399 -18.03 -21.87 -9.69
N ALA A 400 -16.97 -22.27 -10.40
CA ALA A 400 -16.79 -21.99 -11.82
C ALA A 400 -17.90 -22.63 -12.66
N VAL A 401 -18.15 -23.93 -12.49
CA VAL A 401 -19.21 -24.65 -13.22
C VAL A 401 -20.59 -24.06 -12.88
N ASN A 402 -20.88 -23.79 -11.60
CA ASN A 402 -22.14 -23.16 -11.20
C ASN A 402 -22.33 -21.77 -11.84
N SER A 403 -21.28 -20.97 -12.00
CA SER A 403 -21.38 -19.71 -12.72
C SER A 403 -21.81 -19.94 -14.18
N VAL A 404 -21.26 -20.94 -14.86
CA VAL A 404 -21.66 -21.29 -16.23
C VAL A 404 -23.10 -21.82 -16.26
N THR A 405 -23.49 -22.68 -15.32
CA THR A 405 -24.87 -23.19 -15.22
C THR A 405 -25.87 -22.05 -15.04
N VAL A 406 -25.61 -21.10 -14.13
CA VAL A 406 -26.46 -19.93 -13.92
C VAL A 406 -26.54 -19.07 -15.18
N PHE A 407 -25.43 -18.91 -15.91
CA PHE A 407 -25.42 -18.20 -17.18
C PHE A 407 -26.25 -18.92 -18.26
N ALA A 408 -26.14 -20.25 -18.35
CA ALA A 408 -26.94 -21.04 -19.28
C ALA A 408 -28.45 -20.93 -18.98
N LEU A 409 -28.84 -20.97 -17.70
CA LEU A 409 -30.21 -20.74 -17.27
C LEU A 409 -30.70 -19.33 -17.59
N TYR A 410 -29.83 -18.32 -17.46
CA TYR A 410 -30.13 -16.95 -17.88
C TYR A 410 -30.41 -16.88 -19.39
N VAL A 411 -29.56 -17.46 -20.23
CA VAL A 411 -29.75 -17.49 -21.69
C VAL A 411 -31.06 -18.18 -22.08
N ALA A 412 -31.47 -19.21 -21.35
CA ALA A 412 -32.73 -19.91 -21.55
C ALA A 412 -33.96 -19.16 -20.98
N SER A 413 -33.77 -18.03 -20.32
CA SER A 413 -34.87 -17.31 -19.66
C SER A 413 -35.70 -16.46 -20.63
N PRO A 414 -37.00 -16.24 -20.34
CA PRO A 414 -37.85 -15.36 -21.16
C PRO A 414 -37.34 -13.92 -21.27
N VAL A 415 -36.57 -13.45 -20.27
CA VAL A 415 -35.99 -12.10 -20.25
C VAL A 415 -34.97 -11.94 -21.38
N VAL A 416 -34.14 -12.95 -21.65
CA VAL A 416 -33.15 -12.89 -22.74
C VAL A 416 -33.85 -13.02 -24.09
N ALA A 417 -34.86 -13.89 -24.19
CA ALA A 417 -35.65 -14.04 -25.41
C ALA A 417 -36.32 -12.74 -25.87
N ALA A 418 -36.68 -11.86 -24.93
CA ALA A 418 -37.31 -10.57 -25.23
C ALA A 418 -36.33 -9.44 -25.59
N ASN A 419 -35.04 -9.56 -25.21
CA ASN A 419 -34.06 -8.46 -25.33
C ASN A 419 -32.98 -8.68 -26.39
N TYR A 420 -32.92 -9.88 -26.99
CA TYR A 420 -31.91 -10.23 -28.00
C TYR A 420 -32.58 -10.83 -29.23
N THR A 421 -32.14 -10.41 -30.42
CA THR A 421 -32.66 -10.93 -31.70
C THR A 421 -32.27 -12.39 -31.90
N ARG A 422 -31.09 -12.79 -31.41
CA ARG A 422 -30.57 -14.17 -31.51
C ARG A 422 -30.05 -14.69 -30.17
N PRO A 423 -30.94 -15.01 -29.21
CA PRO A 423 -30.57 -15.43 -27.85
C PRO A 423 -29.64 -16.64 -27.78
N TRP A 424 -29.82 -17.61 -28.70
CA TRP A 424 -29.04 -18.84 -28.73
C TRP A 424 -27.55 -18.60 -29.00
N VAL A 425 -27.19 -17.48 -29.64
CA VAL A 425 -25.79 -17.09 -29.89
C VAL A 425 -25.05 -16.84 -28.57
N LEU A 426 -25.74 -16.28 -27.56
CA LEU A 426 -25.18 -16.11 -26.21
C LEU A 426 -24.81 -17.45 -25.56
N GLY A 427 -25.44 -18.55 -25.96
CA GLY A 427 -25.09 -19.90 -25.51
C GLY A 427 -23.63 -20.28 -25.81
N ALA A 428 -23.02 -19.69 -26.85
CA ALA A 428 -21.60 -19.89 -27.17
C ALA A 428 -20.64 -19.35 -26.09
N ILE A 429 -21.12 -18.48 -25.19
CA ILE A 429 -20.36 -18.00 -24.04
C ILE A 429 -20.13 -19.12 -23.02
N CYS A 430 -21.05 -20.09 -22.90
CA CYS A 430 -20.93 -21.20 -21.95
C CYS A 430 -19.67 -22.05 -22.17
N PRO A 431 -19.42 -22.65 -23.36
CA PRO A 431 -18.20 -23.42 -23.60
C PRO A 431 -16.93 -22.56 -23.51
N LEU A 432 -17.01 -21.27 -23.86
CA LEU A 432 -15.91 -20.32 -23.72
C LEU A 432 -15.54 -20.11 -22.24
N LEU A 433 -16.52 -19.86 -21.38
CA LEU A 433 -16.31 -19.70 -19.93
C LEU A 433 -15.79 -20.99 -19.28
N LEU A 434 -16.31 -22.16 -19.66
CA LEU A 434 -15.81 -23.45 -19.20
C LEU A 434 -14.32 -23.63 -19.55
N TYR A 435 -13.95 -23.35 -20.80
CA TYR A 435 -12.56 -23.42 -21.23
C TYR A 435 -11.68 -22.44 -20.44
N LEU A 436 -12.09 -21.17 -20.29
CA LEU A 436 -11.29 -20.14 -19.62
C LEU A 436 -11.07 -20.43 -18.14
N LEU A 437 -12.15 -20.75 -17.41
CA LEU A 437 -12.09 -21.04 -15.98
C LEU A 437 -11.37 -22.37 -15.72
N GLY A 438 -11.66 -23.40 -16.53
CA GLY A 438 -10.97 -24.68 -16.47
C GLY A 438 -9.47 -24.53 -16.75
N ARG A 439 -9.09 -23.81 -17.81
CA ARG A 439 -7.68 -23.52 -18.12
C ARG A 439 -7.01 -22.75 -16.99
N MET A 440 -7.67 -21.75 -16.42
CA MET A 440 -7.13 -20.97 -15.30
C MET A 440 -6.86 -21.86 -14.08
N LEU A 441 -7.80 -22.75 -13.73
CA LEU A 441 -7.62 -23.70 -12.64
C LEU A 441 -6.47 -24.69 -12.93
N MET A 442 -6.35 -25.17 -14.17
CA MET A 442 -5.25 -26.04 -14.59
C MET A 442 -3.88 -25.35 -14.49
N MET A 443 -3.78 -24.08 -14.88
CA MET A 443 -2.54 -23.29 -14.75
C MET A 443 -2.19 -23.02 -13.28
N ALA A 444 -3.19 -22.71 -12.45
CA ALA A 444 -3.02 -22.58 -11.01
C ALA A 444 -2.53 -23.91 -10.39
N HIS A 445 -3.07 -25.05 -10.83
CA HIS A 445 -2.62 -26.39 -10.43
C HIS A 445 -1.16 -26.64 -10.81
N ARG A 446 -0.74 -26.24 -12.01
CA ARG A 446 0.65 -26.40 -12.47
C ARG A 446 1.64 -25.44 -11.80
N GLY A 447 1.17 -24.44 -11.06
CA GLY A 447 2.03 -23.41 -10.47
C GLY A 447 2.53 -22.38 -11.48
N GLU A 448 1.86 -22.24 -12.62
CA GLU A 448 2.24 -21.32 -13.72
C GLU A 448 1.63 -19.92 -13.57
N MET A 449 0.93 -19.66 -12.47
CA MET A 449 0.23 -18.39 -12.23
C MET A 449 0.72 -17.79 -10.91
N ASP A 450 1.48 -16.70 -10.97
CA ASP A 450 1.97 -15.99 -9.78
C ASP A 450 1.14 -14.75 -9.41
N ASP A 451 0.31 -14.29 -10.37
CA ASP A 451 -0.43 -13.03 -10.30
C ASP A 451 -1.89 -13.22 -9.82
N ASP A 452 -2.52 -12.12 -9.38
CA ASP A 452 -3.97 -12.07 -9.13
C ASP A 452 -4.72 -12.53 -10.40
N PRO A 453 -5.72 -13.45 -10.31
CA PRO A 453 -6.39 -14.03 -11.48
C PRO A 453 -6.94 -13.01 -12.48
N ILE A 454 -7.35 -11.83 -12.00
CA ILE A 454 -7.83 -10.74 -12.87
C ILE A 454 -6.67 -10.11 -13.64
N VAL A 455 -5.53 -9.88 -12.99
CA VAL A 455 -4.33 -9.34 -13.64
C VAL A 455 -3.77 -10.36 -14.65
N PHE A 456 -3.77 -11.64 -14.28
CA PHE A 456 -3.42 -12.73 -15.18
C PHE A 456 -4.31 -12.72 -16.43
N ALA A 457 -5.64 -12.65 -16.27
CA ALA A 457 -6.59 -12.60 -17.38
C ALA A 457 -6.35 -11.40 -18.31
N LEU A 458 -5.93 -10.25 -17.79
CA LEU A 458 -5.65 -9.07 -18.62
C LEU A 458 -4.35 -9.20 -19.43
N ARG A 459 -3.35 -9.96 -18.94
CA ARG A 459 -2.05 -10.15 -19.61
C ARG A 459 -2.08 -11.33 -20.59
N ASP A 460 -2.76 -12.41 -20.21
CA ASP A 460 -2.78 -13.66 -20.96
C ASP A 460 -3.45 -13.51 -22.34
N ARG A 461 -2.81 -14.08 -23.36
CA ARG A 461 -3.26 -13.96 -24.76
C ARG A 461 -4.61 -14.63 -24.99
N ASN A 462 -4.87 -15.76 -24.35
CA ASN A 462 -6.12 -16.51 -24.55
C ASN A 462 -7.30 -15.79 -23.93
N TRP A 463 -7.11 -15.16 -22.77
CA TRP A 463 -8.14 -14.29 -22.18
C TRP A 463 -8.42 -13.03 -23.01
N ARG A 464 -7.40 -12.40 -23.59
CA ARG A 464 -7.61 -11.26 -24.52
C ARG A 464 -8.36 -11.68 -25.78
N LEU A 465 -7.99 -12.80 -26.39
CA LEU A 465 -8.71 -13.38 -27.53
C LEU A 465 -10.15 -13.73 -27.16
N ALA A 466 -10.35 -14.34 -26.00
CA ALA A 466 -11.69 -14.67 -25.53
C ALA A 466 -12.54 -13.43 -25.24
N GLY A 467 -11.95 -12.32 -24.78
CA GLY A 467 -12.65 -11.04 -24.67
C GLY A 467 -13.14 -10.52 -26.02
N ILE A 468 -12.34 -10.66 -27.08
CA ILE A 468 -12.75 -10.31 -28.45
C ILE A 468 -13.88 -11.23 -28.94
N VAL A 469 -13.74 -12.54 -28.71
CA VAL A 469 -14.78 -13.53 -29.07
C VAL A 469 -16.08 -13.27 -28.31
N LEU A 470 -16.00 -12.98 -27.01
CA LEU A 470 -17.15 -12.63 -26.16
C LEU A 470 -17.86 -11.39 -26.70
N PHE A 471 -17.10 -10.36 -27.07
CA PHE A 471 -17.66 -9.14 -27.66
C PHE A 471 -18.34 -9.44 -29.01
N ALA A 472 -17.71 -10.24 -29.88
CA ALA A 472 -18.30 -10.64 -31.16
C ALA A 472 -19.60 -11.44 -30.97
N ILE A 473 -19.63 -12.37 -30.02
CA ILE A 473 -20.84 -13.14 -29.66
C ILE A 473 -21.94 -12.20 -29.18
N PHE A 474 -21.61 -11.24 -28.33
CA PHE A 474 -22.57 -10.26 -27.80
C PHE A 474 -23.16 -9.39 -28.92
N VAL A 475 -22.32 -8.83 -29.80
CA VAL A 475 -22.76 -8.04 -30.95
C VAL A 475 -23.61 -8.86 -31.92
N ALA A 476 -23.31 -10.15 -32.12
CA ALA A 476 -24.09 -11.03 -32.98
C ALA A 476 -25.44 -11.48 -32.38
N ALA A 477 -25.62 -11.32 -31.07
CA ALA A 477 -26.85 -11.69 -30.37
C ALA A 477 -27.90 -10.55 -30.35
N ILE A 478 -27.45 -9.30 -30.33
CA ILE A 478 -28.27 -8.09 -30.51
C ILE A 478 -28.76 -8.06 -31.95
#